data_AF-A0A257N888-F1
#
_entry.id   AF-A0A257N888-F1
#
_cell.length_a   1.000
_cell.length_b   1.000
_cell.length_c   1.000
_cell.angle_alpha   90.00
_cell.angle_beta   90.00
_cell.angle_gamma   90.00
#
_symmetry.space_group_name_H-M   'P 1'
#
loop_
_entity.id
_entity.type
_entity.pdbx_description
1 polymer ?
#
loop_
_entity_poly.entity_id
_entity_poly.type
_entity_poly.pdbx_seq_one_letter_code
_entity_poly.pdbx_strand_id
1 'polypeptide(L)' 'EYQLPAAVISLRQGIGRLIRDVEDRGVLMVCDPRLLKKTYGQIFLDSIPPMRRTRDIADVQDFFDADR' A
#
# COMPACT_ATOMS: atom_id res chain seq x y z
N GLU A 1 -3.44 17.55 -16.19
CA GLU A 1 -4.04 16.20 -16.06
C GLU A 1 -2.98 15.07 -16.05
N TYR A 2 -2.03 15.05 -15.11
CA TYR A 2 -1.03 13.95 -15.00
C TYR A 2 -0.65 13.61 -13.56
N GLN A 3 -1.59 13.71 -12.61
CA GLN A 3 -1.29 13.45 -11.19
C GLN A 3 -1.22 11.95 -10.86
N LEU A 4 -1.91 11.09 -11.63
CA LEU A 4 -1.96 9.66 -11.35
C LEU A 4 -0.60 8.95 -11.57
N PRO A 5 0.11 9.13 -12.70
CA PRO A 5 1.42 8.51 -12.87
C PRO A 5 2.43 8.97 -11.83
N ALA A 6 2.41 10.25 -11.46
CA ALA A 6 3.28 10.80 -10.42
C ALA A 6 2.99 10.17 -9.05
N ALA A 7 1.71 10.02 -8.67
CA ALA A 7 1.32 9.37 -7.42
C ALA A 7 1.76 7.89 -7.36
N VAL A 8 1.66 7.16 -8.48
CA VAL A 8 2.15 5.77 -8.58
C VAL A 8 3.67 5.72 -8.39
N ILE A 9 4.42 6.63 -9.01
CA ILE A 9 5.88 6.68 -8.85
C ILE A 9 6.25 6.95 -7.39
N SER A 10 5.64 7.97 -6.77
CA SER A 10 5.89 8.29 -5.36
C SER A 10 5.54 7.12 -4.43
N LEU A 11 4.45 6.40 -4.71
CA LEU A 11 4.07 5.21 -3.96
C LEU A 11 5.12 4.11 -4.06
N ARG A 12 5.58 3.78 -5.28
CA ARG A 12 6.60 2.76 -5.49
C ARG A 12 7.90 3.09 -4.75
N GLN A 13 8.27 4.37 -4.71
CA GLN A 13 9.41 4.85 -3.92
C GLN A 13 9.16 4.75 -2.41
N GLY A 14 7.93 4.99 -1.95
CA GLY A 14 7.53 4.77 -0.56
C GLY A 14 7.60 3.29 -0.15
N ILE A 15 7.17 2.37 -1.02
CA ILE A 15 7.25 0.93 -0.79
C ILE A 15 8.71 0.47 -0.68
N GLY A 16 9.60 1.01 -1.50
CA GLY A 16 11.04 0.72 -1.40
C GLY A 16 11.67 1.14 -0.06
N ARG A 17 10.99 1.99 0.72
CA ARG A 17 11.40 2.31 2.10
C ARG A 17 10.81 1.36 3.14
N LEU A 18 9.74 0.64 2.79
CA LEU A 18 9.05 -0.32 3.65
C LEU A 18 9.72 -1.70 3.61
N ILE A 19 10.26 -2.09 2.44
CA ILE A 19 10.92 -3.38 2.22
C ILE A 19 12.39 -3.11 1.86
N ARG A 20 13.21 -2.74 2.84
CA ARG A 20 14.63 -2.45 2.66
C ARG A 20 15.51 -3.68 2.94
N ASP A 21 15.01 -4.60 3.76
CA ASP A 21 15.66 -5.84 4.18
C ASP A 21 14.65 -7.01 4.18
N VAL A 22 15.14 -8.25 4.16
CA VAL A 22 14.30 -9.46 4.18
C VAL A 22 13.56 -9.65 5.51
N GLU A 23 14.05 -9.02 6.57
CA GLU A 23 13.40 -9.00 7.89
C GLU A 23 12.43 -7.82 8.06
N ASP A 24 12.37 -6.89 7.10
CA ASP A 24 11.48 -5.74 7.20
C ASP A 24 10.02 -6.15 7.05
N ARG A 25 9.20 -5.60 7.94
CA ARG A 25 7.76 -5.82 7.98
C ARG A 25 7.06 -4.49 8.12
N GLY A 26 5.89 -4.36 7.49
CA GLY A 26 5.06 -3.21 7.75
C GLY A 26 3.84 -3.12 6.86
N VAL A 27 3.10 -2.02 7.04
CA VAL A 27 1.81 -1.80 6.42
C VAL A 27 1.85 -0.53 5.58
N LEU A 28 1.45 -0.68 4.31
CA LEU A 28 1.23 0.45 3.43
C LEU A 28 -0.20 0.99 3.62
N MET A 29 -0.31 2.11 4.33
CA MET A 29 -1.59 2.78 4.55
C MET A 29 -1.87 3.81 3.44
N VAL A 30 -3.03 3.72 2.82
CA VAL A 30 -3.47 4.67 1.79
C VAL A 30 -4.76 5.35 2.20
N CYS A 31 -4.67 6.62 2.61
CA CYS A 31 -5.80 7.41 3.12
C CYS A 31 -6.51 8.22 2.02
N ASP A 32 -6.67 7.66 0.83
CA ASP A 32 -7.34 8.34 -0.29
C ASP A 32 -8.56 7.52 -0.78
N PRO A 33 -9.81 7.92 -0.43
CA PRO A 33 -11.00 7.20 -0.83
C PRO A 33 -11.25 7.24 -2.35
N ARG A 34 -10.58 8.12 -3.09
CA ARG A 34 -10.74 8.26 -4.53
C ARG A 34 -10.12 7.08 -5.28
N LEU A 35 -9.12 6.42 -4.68
CA LEU A 35 -8.51 5.19 -5.22
C LEU A 35 -9.48 4.01 -5.27
N LEU A 36 -10.62 4.05 -4.58
CA LEU A 36 -11.60 2.98 -4.61
C LEU A 36 -12.72 3.23 -5.62
N LYS A 37 -12.90 4.48 -6.07
CA LYS A 37 -14.07 4.92 -6.83
C LYS A 37 -13.80 5.11 -8.32
N LYS A 38 -12.54 5.05 -8.74
CA LYS A 38 -12.12 5.40 -10.10
C LYS A 38 -11.34 4.25 -10.72
N THR A 39 -11.41 4.12 -12.04
CA THR A 39 -10.70 3.10 -12.83
C THR A 39 -9.20 3.07 -12.55
N TYR A 40 -8.63 4.23 -12.21
CA TYR A 40 -7.22 4.33 -11.85
C TYR A 40 -6.84 3.64 -10.54
N GLY A 41 -7.80 3.39 -9.66
CA GLY A 41 -7.60 2.66 -8.42
C GLY A 41 -7.03 1.27 -8.64
N GLN A 42 -7.58 0.57 -9.63
CA GLN A 42 -7.10 -0.75 -10.01
C GLN A 42 -5.68 -0.67 -10.57
N ILE A 43 -5.40 0.27 -11.47
CA ILE A 43 -4.06 0.51 -12.02
C ILE A 43 -3.04 0.79 -10.91
N PHE A 44 -3.42 1.58 -9.90
CA PHE A 44 -2.58 1.88 -8.75
C PHE A 44 -2.31 0.63 -7.91
N LEU A 45 -3.34 -0.17 -7.65
CA LEU A 45 -3.25 -1.43 -6.90
C LEU A 45 -2.51 -2.55 -7.65
N ASP A 46 -2.49 -2.50 -8.99
CA ASP A 46 -1.72 -3.42 -9.84
C ASP A 46 -0.25 -2.99 -9.98
N SER A 47 0.05 -1.73 -9.65
CA SER A 47 1.41 -1.17 -9.72
C SER A 47 2.30 -1.53 -8.52
N ILE A 48 1.72 -2.18 -7.51
CA ILE A 48 2.39 -2.57 -6.26
C ILE A 48 2.50 -4.10 -6.17
N PRO A 49 3.49 -4.64 -5.43
CA PRO A 49 3.58 -6.07 -5.17
C PRO A 49 2.28 -6.63 -4.59
N PRO A 50 1.97 -7.92 -4.81
CA PRO A 50 0.82 -8.56 -4.20
C PRO A 50 0.93 -8.50 -2.68
N MET A 51 -0.04 -7.85 -2.03
CA MET A 51 -0.12 -7.62 -0.60
C MET A 51 -1.54 -7.89 -0.11
N ARG A 52 -1.68 -8.39 1.13
CA ARG A 52 -2.99 -8.52 1.79
C ARG A 52 -3.59 -7.12 1.95
N ARG A 53 -4.88 -6.97 1.64
CA ARG A 53 -5.60 -5.69 1.71
C ARG A 53 -6.65 -5.78 2.79
N THR A 54 -6.73 -4.76 3.63
CA THR A 54 -7.76 -4.63 4.65
C THR A 54 -8.21 -3.18 4.80
N ARG A 55 -9.42 -2.98 5.32
CA ARG A 55 -9.92 -1.70 5.82
C ARG A 55 -10.16 -1.74 7.32
N ASP A 56 -9.95 -2.89 7.93
CA ASP A 56 -10.08 -3.08 9.37
C ASP A 56 -8.72 -2.82 10.02
N ILE A 57 -8.74 -2.02 11.07
CA ILE A 57 -7.54 -1.77 11.86
C ILE A 57 -7.16 -3.00 12.69
N ALA A 58 -8.11 -3.87 13.02
CA ALA A 58 -7.85 -5.12 13.74
C ALA A 58 -6.90 -6.03 12.96
N ASP A 59 -7.10 -6.19 11.65
CA ASP A 59 -6.18 -6.96 10.79
C ASP A 59 -4.74 -6.40 10.80
N VAL A 60 -4.58 -5.08 10.99
CA VAL A 60 -3.27 -4.44 11.10
C VAL A 60 -2.63 -4.71 12.45
N GLN A 61 -3.42 -4.69 13.53
CA GLN A 61 -2.96 -5.05 14.87
C GLN A 61 -2.50 -6.50 14.89
N ASP A 62 -3.33 -7.42 14.38
CA ASP A 62 -3.02 -8.84 14.27
C ASP A 62 -1.74 -9.09 13.45
N PHE A 63 -1.52 -8.32 12.38
CA PHE A 63 -0.30 -8.41 11.56
C PHE A 63 0.98 -8.12 12.37
N PHE A 64 0.94 -7.16 13.29
CA PHE A 64 2.09 -6.83 14.14
C PHE A 64 2.17 -7.70 15.39
N ASP A 65 1.04 -8.22 15.89
CA ASP A 65 1.00 -9.08 17.06
C ASP A 65 1.44 -10.52 16.77
N ALA A 66 1.30 -10.99 15.52
CA ALA A 66 1.73 -12.33 15.09
C ALA A 66 3.24 -12.61 15.23
N ASP A 67 4.05 -11.58 15.51
CA ASP A 67 5.50 -11.68 15.71
C ASP A 67 5.96 -11.57 17.17
N ARG A 68 5.03 -11.43 18.12
CA ARG A 68 5.33 -11.56 19.57
C ARG A 68 5.31 -13.00 20.03
#